data_AF-A0A2H1FCX0-F1
#
_entry.id   AF-A0A2H1FCX0-F1
#
_cell.length_a   1.000
_cell.length_b   1.000
_cell.length_c   1.000
_cell.angle_alpha   90.00
_cell.angle_beta   90.00
_cell.angle_gamma   90.00
#
_symmetry.space_group_name_H-M   'P 1'
#
loop_
_entity.id
_entity.type
_entity.pdbx_description
1 polymer ?
#
loop_
_entity_poly.entity_id
_entity_poly.type
_entity_poly.pdbx_seq_one_letter_code
_entity_poly.pdbx_strand_id
1 'polypeptide(L)'
;MLNAVYRDAIEKREAVRSVFRGEKFDHIIKTAKENWIEYTPQKKDAEIAGIDSSYNSTKFQGLELWVVTGVSVKSDGQIITENHRQGLGQPAPELEMQASKMEVEACINSVDKADLVALDGSLYSQFLTRQTSLGNSITSAIKKRNNVIFISKTSSARKQFEKLGSIAGDIFYYNHAIKTPGFSKIFVDTSLGPGKIVSYVYARLRDSTPLIKIELLGSNHMENEIKLLLDMITKNSVGGYPYSLKLAHENCKITSVDLARLVSLYGLGNEIGSREVLN
;
A
#
# COMPACT_ATOMS: atom_id res chain seq x y z
N MET A 1 1.95 27.38 22.98
CA MET A 1 1.96 27.14 21.52
C MET A 1 0.74 26.33 21.08
N LEU A 2 0.49 25.14 21.66
CA LEU A 2 -0.66 24.28 21.30
C LEU A 2 -2.04 24.99 21.42
N ASN A 3 -2.28 25.75 22.49
CA ASN A 3 -3.55 26.48 22.71
C ASN A 3 -3.84 27.56 21.65
N ALA A 4 -2.81 28.20 21.10
CA ALA A 4 -2.99 29.20 20.04
C ALA A 4 -3.34 28.52 18.69
N VAL A 5 -2.73 27.37 18.40
CA VAL A 5 -3.05 26.55 17.22
C VAL A 5 -4.50 26.05 17.26
N TYR A 6 -4.99 25.60 18.43
CA TYR A 6 -6.38 25.17 18.55
C TYR A 6 -7.38 26.31 18.39
N ARG A 7 -7.06 27.51 18.89
CA ARG A 7 -7.92 28.68 18.71
C ARG A 7 -8.03 29.06 17.23
N ASP A 8 -6.90 29.13 16.53
CA ASP A 8 -6.87 29.40 15.08
C ASP A 8 -7.64 28.32 14.27
N ALA A 9 -7.53 27.05 14.66
CA ALA A 9 -8.28 25.97 14.01
C ALA A 9 -9.81 26.09 14.20
N ILE A 10 -10.27 26.55 15.36
CA ILE A 10 -11.69 26.81 15.63
C ILE A 10 -12.17 27.97 14.75
N GLU A 11 -11.41 29.06 14.68
CA GLU A 11 -11.72 30.24 13.86
C GLU A 11 -11.81 29.88 12.37
N LYS A 12 -10.92 29.01 11.87
CA LYS A 12 -10.89 28.57 10.46
C LYS A 12 -11.82 27.40 10.14
N ARG A 13 -12.54 26.83 11.13
CA ARG A 13 -13.31 25.58 10.97
C ARG A 13 -14.27 25.61 9.79
N GLU A 14 -15.07 26.66 9.66
CA GLU A 14 -16.08 26.74 8.60
C GLU A 14 -15.43 26.93 7.22
N ALA A 15 -14.35 27.71 7.13
CA ALA A 15 -13.57 27.86 5.91
C ALA A 15 -12.90 26.54 5.48
N VAL A 16 -12.42 25.73 6.43
CA VAL A 16 -11.88 24.39 6.13
C VAL A 16 -13.00 23.40 5.79
N ARG A 17 -14.20 23.54 6.35
CA ARG A 17 -15.33 22.65 6.03
C ARG A 17 -16.00 22.96 4.69
N SER A 18 -15.98 24.22 4.25
CA SER A 18 -16.56 24.62 2.96
C SER A 18 -15.86 23.94 1.78
N VAL A 19 -14.60 23.54 1.98
CA VAL A 19 -13.81 22.70 1.07
C VAL A 19 -14.50 21.36 0.72
N PHE A 20 -15.36 20.86 1.61
CA PHE A 20 -16.13 19.62 1.44
C PHE A 20 -17.58 19.85 0.98
N ARG A 21 -17.89 21.05 0.49
CA ARG A 21 -19.24 21.48 0.11
C ARG A 21 -19.19 22.37 -1.13
N GLY A 22 -20.35 22.57 -1.76
CA GLY A 22 -20.50 23.48 -2.88
C GLY A 22 -20.37 22.81 -4.25
N GLU A 23 -20.64 23.58 -5.29
CA GLU A 23 -20.92 23.06 -6.65
C GLU A 23 -19.81 22.16 -7.21
N LYS A 24 -18.54 22.53 -7.02
CA LYS A 24 -17.41 21.72 -7.47
C LYS A 24 -17.35 20.37 -6.76
N PHE A 25 -17.53 20.37 -5.44
CA PHE A 25 -17.56 19.14 -4.65
C PHE A 25 -18.73 18.25 -5.08
N ASP A 26 -19.92 18.82 -5.18
CA ASP A 26 -21.13 18.09 -5.56
C ASP A 26 -21.02 17.52 -6.98
N HIS A 27 -20.40 18.26 -7.90
CA HIS A 27 -20.12 17.79 -9.26
C HIS A 27 -19.14 16.61 -9.28
N ILE A 28 -18.06 16.65 -8.49
CA ILE A 28 -17.13 15.52 -8.35
C ILE A 28 -17.85 14.31 -7.74
N ILE A 29 -18.66 14.51 -6.69
CA ILE A 29 -19.43 13.43 -6.06
C ILE A 29 -20.42 12.80 -7.05
N LYS A 30 -21.10 13.59 -7.86
CA LYS A 30 -21.98 13.09 -8.93
C LYS A 30 -21.19 12.26 -9.94
N THR A 31 -20.06 12.77 -10.41
CA THR A 31 -19.19 12.05 -11.36
C THR A 31 -18.66 10.75 -10.76
N ALA A 32 -18.29 10.75 -9.48
CA ALA A 32 -17.85 9.55 -8.76
C ALA A 32 -18.95 8.48 -8.72
N LYS A 33 -20.22 8.86 -8.51
CA LYS A 33 -21.37 7.94 -8.58
C LYS A 33 -21.56 7.36 -9.99
N GLU A 34 -21.47 8.19 -11.02
CA GLU A 34 -21.60 7.76 -12.42
C GLU A 34 -20.44 6.87 -12.90
N ASN A 35 -19.28 7.00 -12.28
CA ASN A 35 -18.10 6.17 -12.55
C ASN A 35 -18.06 4.90 -11.70
N TRP A 36 -19.02 4.67 -10.82
CA TRP A 36 -19.05 3.48 -9.99
C TRP A 36 -19.84 2.36 -10.65
N ILE A 37 -19.24 1.18 -10.62
CA ILE A 37 -19.85 -0.05 -11.07
C ILE A 37 -20.25 -0.81 -9.81
N GLU A 38 -21.56 -0.82 -9.53
CA GLU A 38 -22.09 -1.62 -8.43
C GLU A 38 -21.87 -3.09 -8.70
N TYR A 39 -21.23 -3.77 -7.76
CA TYR A 39 -20.97 -5.18 -7.83
C TYR A 39 -20.80 -5.73 -6.43
N THR A 40 -21.59 -6.74 -6.08
CA THR A 40 -21.44 -7.44 -4.79
C THR A 40 -20.57 -8.67 -5.02
N PRO A 41 -19.32 -8.67 -4.52
CA PRO A 41 -18.40 -9.77 -4.77
C PRO A 41 -18.90 -11.09 -4.18
N GLN A 42 -18.77 -12.16 -4.95
CA GLN A 42 -19.07 -13.51 -4.52
C GLN A 42 -17.84 -14.12 -3.87
N LYS A 43 -18.00 -14.90 -2.80
CA LYS A 43 -16.86 -15.57 -2.16
C LYS A 43 -16.37 -16.68 -3.09
N LYS A 44 -15.20 -16.49 -3.69
CA LYS A 44 -14.53 -17.49 -4.51
C LYS A 44 -13.29 -18.03 -3.81
N ASP A 45 -13.08 -19.33 -3.94
CA ASP A 45 -11.91 -20.01 -3.40
C ASP A 45 -10.69 -19.64 -4.24
N ALA A 46 -9.65 -19.15 -3.57
CA ALA A 46 -8.36 -18.81 -4.15
C ALA A 46 -7.27 -18.84 -3.08
N GLU A 47 -6.11 -19.37 -3.42
CA GLU A 47 -4.90 -19.22 -2.63
C GLU A 47 -4.29 -17.84 -2.88
N ILE A 48 -4.37 -16.96 -1.88
CA ILE A 48 -3.84 -15.60 -1.98
C ILE A 48 -2.60 -15.47 -1.10
N ALA A 49 -1.48 -15.10 -1.72
CA ALA A 49 -0.25 -14.71 -1.05
C ALA A 49 -0.21 -13.19 -0.89
N GLY A 50 -0.03 -12.71 0.35
CA GLY A 50 0.21 -11.32 0.67
C GLY A 50 1.70 -11.07 0.86
N ILE A 51 2.19 -9.92 0.40
CA ILE A 51 3.58 -9.49 0.51
C ILE A 51 3.63 -8.12 1.15
N ASP A 52 4.49 -7.96 2.14
CA ASP A 52 4.82 -6.67 2.75
C ASP A 52 6.30 -6.69 3.18
N SER A 53 6.86 -5.51 3.35
CA SER A 53 8.21 -5.33 3.86
C SER A 53 8.25 -4.23 4.92
N SER A 54 9.23 -4.32 5.82
CA SER A 54 9.46 -3.30 6.82
C SER A 54 10.95 -3.10 7.02
N TYR A 55 11.31 -1.89 7.44
CA TYR A 55 12.64 -1.59 7.91
C TYR A 55 12.55 -0.63 9.09
N ASN A 56 13.55 -0.69 9.96
CA ASN A 56 13.68 0.24 11.05
C ASN A 56 15.17 0.45 11.38
N SER A 57 15.50 1.60 11.93
CA SER A 57 16.85 1.90 12.38
C SER A 57 16.87 2.71 13.66
N THR A 58 17.94 2.57 14.42
CA THR A 58 18.24 3.41 15.59
C THR A 58 19.66 3.93 15.48
N LYS A 59 19.83 5.20 15.82
CA LYS A 59 21.11 5.91 15.71
C LYS A 59 21.79 6.02 17.06
N PHE A 60 23.10 5.89 17.02
CA PHE A 60 24.06 6.16 18.10
C PHE A 60 24.97 7.31 17.67
N GLN A 61 25.91 7.74 18.51
CA GLN A 61 26.91 8.73 18.10
C GLN A 61 27.78 8.22 16.94
N GLY A 62 27.38 8.55 15.71
CA GLY A 62 28.10 8.17 14.50
C GLY A 62 27.96 6.70 14.10
N LEU A 63 26.95 5.97 14.58
CA LEU A 63 26.61 4.62 14.11
C LEU A 63 25.09 4.49 13.97
N GLU A 64 24.65 3.62 13.06
CA GLU A 64 23.24 3.29 12.88
C GLU A 64 23.11 1.77 12.86
N LEU A 65 22.31 1.24 13.78
CA LEU A 65 21.83 -0.14 13.72
C LEU A 65 20.55 -0.15 12.89
N TRP A 66 20.50 -0.99 11.87
CA TRP A 66 19.37 -1.10 10.97
C TRP A 66 18.97 -2.56 10.75
N VAL A 67 17.68 -2.74 10.47
CA VAL A 67 17.08 -4.03 10.13
C VAL A 67 16.07 -3.81 9.00
N VAL A 68 16.02 -4.74 8.06
CA VAL A 68 15.01 -4.81 7.00
C VAL A 68 14.52 -6.25 6.87
N THR A 69 13.22 -6.42 6.67
CA THR A 69 12.54 -7.70 6.54
C THR A 69 11.53 -7.64 5.41
N GLY A 70 11.39 -8.73 4.65
CA GLY A 70 10.33 -8.90 3.65
C GLY A 70 9.71 -10.29 3.78
N VAL A 71 8.38 -10.34 3.71
CA VAL A 71 7.60 -11.55 3.96
C VAL A 71 6.61 -11.78 2.84
N SER A 72 6.43 -13.05 2.46
CA SER A 72 5.25 -13.51 1.74
C SER A 72 4.53 -14.60 2.53
N VAL A 73 3.22 -14.44 2.71
CA VAL A 73 2.40 -15.35 3.52
C VAL A 73 1.03 -15.56 2.86
N LYS A 74 0.55 -16.80 2.89
CA LYS A 74 -0.79 -17.16 2.41
C LYS A 74 -1.88 -16.79 3.41
N SER A 75 -3.12 -16.78 2.95
CA SER A 75 -4.30 -16.48 3.78
C SER A 75 -4.55 -17.49 4.91
N ASP A 76 -3.98 -18.70 4.83
CA ASP A 76 -4.02 -19.74 5.88
C ASP A 76 -2.87 -19.63 6.89
N GLY A 77 -1.96 -18.64 6.72
CA GLY A 77 -0.79 -18.45 7.56
C GLY A 77 0.47 -19.16 7.07
N GLN A 78 0.43 -19.93 5.98
CA GLN A 78 1.64 -20.56 5.43
C GLN A 78 2.60 -19.48 4.89
N ILE A 79 3.80 -19.39 5.48
CA ILE A 79 4.87 -18.53 5.00
C ILE A 79 5.50 -19.15 3.74
N ILE A 80 5.54 -18.37 2.66
CA ILE A 80 6.21 -18.74 1.40
C ILE A 80 7.67 -18.29 1.42
N THR A 81 7.93 -17.10 1.94
CA THR A 81 9.28 -16.51 2.03
C THR A 81 9.32 -15.57 3.22
N GLU A 82 10.42 -15.60 3.97
CA GLU A 82 10.73 -14.69 5.05
C GLU A 82 12.24 -14.44 5.01
N ASN A 83 12.63 -13.22 4.67
CA ASN A 83 14.02 -12.82 4.54
C ASN A 83 14.27 -11.59 5.41
N HIS A 84 15.41 -11.56 6.09
CA HIS A 84 15.84 -10.40 6.88
C HIS A 84 17.30 -10.07 6.63
N ARG A 85 17.67 -8.80 6.81
CA ARG A 85 19.05 -8.31 6.83
C ARG A 85 19.18 -7.29 7.95
N GLN A 86 20.33 -7.28 8.60
CA GLN A 86 20.65 -6.33 9.66
C GLN A 86 22.12 -5.91 9.56
N GLY A 87 22.45 -4.75 10.11
CA GLY A 87 23.83 -4.28 10.14
C GLY A 87 24.02 -3.05 11.02
N LEU A 88 25.29 -2.73 11.26
CA LEU A 88 25.75 -1.60 12.08
C LEU A 88 26.77 -0.78 11.27
N GLY A 89 26.55 0.53 11.10
CA GLY A 89 27.48 1.41 10.37
C GLY A 89 26.93 2.81 10.08
N GLN A 90 27.67 3.63 9.32
CA GLN A 90 27.21 4.93 8.78
C GLN A 90 26.91 4.85 7.27
N PRO A 91 26.18 5.83 6.72
CA PRO A 91 24.72 5.79 6.62
C PRO A 91 24.24 4.44 6.07
N ALA A 92 23.18 3.90 6.66
CA ALA A 92 22.60 2.66 6.18
C ALA A 92 22.28 2.78 4.66
N PRO A 93 22.58 1.76 3.84
CA PRO A 93 22.09 1.71 2.45
C PRO A 93 20.60 2.00 2.42
N GLU A 94 20.10 2.66 1.36
CA GLU A 94 18.68 3.01 1.18
C GLU A 94 17.75 1.85 1.64
N LEU A 95 17.29 1.88 2.90
CA LEU A 95 16.61 0.75 3.53
C LEU A 95 15.28 0.48 2.80
N GLU A 96 14.65 1.56 2.34
CA GLU A 96 13.52 1.53 1.43
C GLU A 96 13.81 0.75 0.14
N MET A 97 15.00 0.92 -0.47
CA MET A 97 15.40 0.14 -1.64
C MET A 97 15.63 -1.33 -1.28
N GLN A 98 16.19 -1.63 -0.11
CA GLN A 98 16.36 -3.01 0.34
C GLN A 98 15.01 -3.69 0.60
N ALA A 99 14.08 -2.99 1.23
CA ALA A 99 12.72 -3.46 1.48
C ALA A 99 12.01 -3.73 0.14
N SER A 100 12.08 -2.78 -0.80
CA SER A 100 11.56 -2.93 -2.17
C SER A 100 12.16 -4.14 -2.90
N LYS A 101 13.47 -4.40 -2.73
CA LYS A 101 14.13 -5.60 -3.30
C LYS A 101 13.56 -6.89 -2.70
N MET A 102 13.37 -6.93 -1.39
CA MET A 102 12.81 -8.10 -0.72
C MET A 102 11.36 -8.37 -1.16
N GLU A 103 10.56 -7.33 -1.43
CA GLU A 103 9.21 -7.51 -2.00
C GLU A 103 9.25 -8.11 -3.39
N VAL A 104 10.18 -7.68 -4.25
CA VAL A 104 10.36 -8.25 -5.59
C VAL A 104 10.79 -9.71 -5.51
N GLU A 105 11.76 -10.04 -4.64
CA GLU A 105 12.20 -11.42 -4.40
C GLU A 105 11.05 -12.29 -3.88
N ALA A 106 10.30 -11.81 -2.88
CA ALA A 106 9.12 -12.46 -2.34
C ALA A 106 8.05 -12.67 -3.42
N CYS A 107 7.85 -11.70 -4.31
CA CYS A 107 6.91 -11.80 -5.44
C CYS A 107 7.33 -12.91 -6.41
N ILE A 108 8.60 -12.91 -6.85
CA ILE A 108 9.15 -13.94 -7.73
C ILE A 108 8.95 -15.35 -7.13
N ASN A 109 9.17 -15.50 -5.82
CA ASN A 109 9.04 -16.77 -5.11
C ASN A 109 7.59 -17.22 -4.86
N SER A 110 6.61 -16.35 -5.09
CA SER A 110 5.18 -16.57 -4.77
C SER A 110 4.28 -16.73 -5.99
N VAL A 111 4.65 -16.15 -7.13
CA VAL A 111 3.86 -16.15 -8.38
C VAL A 111 3.40 -17.56 -8.80
N ASP A 112 4.24 -18.58 -8.62
CA ASP A 112 3.90 -19.96 -9.00
C ASP A 112 3.15 -20.75 -7.90
N LYS A 113 3.08 -20.21 -6.68
CA LYS A 113 2.61 -20.92 -5.48
C LYS A 113 1.25 -20.42 -4.95
N ALA A 114 0.64 -19.48 -5.66
CA ALA A 114 -0.64 -18.88 -5.30
C ALA A 114 -1.46 -18.56 -6.56
N ASP A 115 -2.78 -18.57 -6.43
CA ASP A 115 -3.70 -18.15 -7.49
C ASP A 115 -3.63 -16.63 -7.70
N LEU A 116 -3.37 -15.88 -6.63
CA LEU A 116 -3.22 -14.43 -6.63
C LEU A 116 -2.11 -14.00 -5.67
N VAL A 117 -1.24 -13.11 -6.14
CA VAL A 117 -0.20 -12.46 -5.32
C VAL A 117 -0.58 -10.99 -5.16
N ALA A 118 -0.75 -10.55 -3.92
CA ALA A 118 -1.04 -9.17 -3.56
C ALA A 118 0.16 -8.56 -2.83
N LEU A 119 0.62 -7.39 -3.29
CA LEU A 119 1.62 -6.58 -2.60
C LEU A 119 0.91 -5.43 -1.84
N ASP A 120 1.30 -5.18 -0.58
CA ASP A 120 0.85 -3.97 0.14
C ASP A 120 1.60 -2.75 -0.42
N GLY A 121 0.86 -1.69 -0.70
CA GLY A 121 1.41 -0.48 -1.32
C GLY A 121 1.10 -0.35 -2.80
N SER A 122 1.87 0.51 -3.46
CA SER A 122 1.53 1.02 -4.80
C SER A 122 2.58 0.61 -5.83
N LEU A 123 2.11 0.05 -6.95
CA LEU A 123 2.95 -0.23 -8.12
C LEU A 123 3.61 1.04 -8.65
N TYR A 124 2.90 2.16 -8.56
CA TYR A 124 3.42 3.48 -8.95
C TYR A 124 4.64 3.85 -8.09
N SER A 125 4.53 3.70 -6.77
CA SER A 125 5.67 3.91 -5.86
C SER A 125 6.82 2.97 -6.23
N GLN A 126 6.54 1.69 -6.45
CA GLN A 126 7.55 0.69 -6.82
C GLN A 126 8.29 1.01 -8.13
N PHE A 127 7.60 1.61 -9.10
CA PHE A 127 8.22 2.05 -10.35
C PHE A 127 9.03 3.34 -10.22
N LEU A 128 8.76 4.15 -9.19
CA LEU A 128 9.47 5.38 -8.88
C LEU A 128 10.65 5.18 -7.91
N THR A 129 10.61 4.18 -7.03
CA THR A 129 11.58 3.93 -5.94
C THR A 129 12.90 3.24 -6.37
N ARG A 130 13.34 3.48 -7.62
CA ARG A 130 14.75 3.33 -8.11
C ARG A 130 15.18 1.94 -8.63
N GLN A 131 16.09 2.03 -9.62
CA GLN A 131 16.70 1.00 -10.49
C GLN A 131 15.80 0.37 -11.57
N THR A 132 16.13 0.65 -12.83
CA THR A 132 15.53 0.06 -14.04
C THR A 132 15.53 -1.48 -13.99
N SER A 133 16.54 -2.08 -13.36
CA SER A 133 16.68 -3.53 -13.18
C SER A 133 15.61 -4.14 -12.28
N LEU A 134 15.23 -3.46 -11.19
CA LEU A 134 14.13 -3.90 -10.31
C LEU A 134 12.79 -3.81 -11.02
N GLY A 135 12.58 -2.71 -11.77
CA GLY A 135 11.41 -2.53 -12.63
C GLY A 135 11.25 -3.67 -13.65
N ASN A 136 12.33 -4.12 -14.27
CA ASN A 136 12.30 -5.26 -15.20
C ASN A 136 12.00 -6.59 -14.50
N SER A 137 12.57 -6.81 -13.32
CA SER A 137 12.38 -8.05 -12.55
C SER A 137 10.93 -8.19 -12.08
N ILE A 138 10.35 -7.13 -11.50
CA ILE A 138 8.95 -7.14 -11.07
C ILE A 138 8.01 -7.24 -12.27
N THR A 139 8.30 -6.54 -13.38
CA THR A 139 7.51 -6.66 -14.62
C THR A 139 7.52 -8.08 -15.16
N SER A 140 8.68 -8.76 -15.12
CA SER A 140 8.80 -10.14 -15.57
C SER A 140 8.02 -11.09 -14.67
N ALA A 141 8.09 -10.89 -13.34
CA ALA A 141 7.31 -11.66 -12.37
C ALA A 141 5.80 -11.48 -12.58
N ILE A 142 5.33 -10.24 -12.75
CA ILE A 142 3.92 -9.92 -13.01
C ILE A 142 3.44 -10.59 -14.30
N LYS A 143 4.21 -10.46 -15.40
CA LYS A 143 3.84 -10.99 -16.72
C LYS A 143 3.88 -12.52 -16.81
N LYS A 144 4.55 -13.21 -15.88
CA LYS A 144 4.71 -14.66 -15.92
C LYS A 144 3.37 -15.40 -15.80
N ARG A 145 2.49 -14.95 -14.91
CA ARG A 145 1.15 -15.55 -14.71
C ARG A 145 -0.01 -14.55 -14.76
N ASN A 146 0.28 -13.25 -14.84
CA ASN A 146 -0.72 -12.17 -14.78
C ASN A 146 -1.62 -12.27 -13.53
N ASN A 147 -1.06 -12.74 -12.42
CA ASN A 147 -1.76 -12.95 -11.15
C ASN A 147 -1.22 -12.08 -10.02
N VAL A 148 -0.54 -10.97 -10.35
CA VAL A 148 0.07 -10.06 -9.38
C VAL A 148 -0.69 -8.73 -9.39
N ILE A 149 -1.12 -8.29 -8.21
CA ILE A 149 -1.82 -7.01 -8.01
C ILE A 149 -1.19 -6.24 -6.84
N PHE A 150 -1.42 -4.93 -6.83
CA PHE A 150 -0.98 -4.04 -5.77
C PHE A 150 -2.20 -3.45 -5.08
N ILE A 151 -2.22 -3.49 -3.75
CA ILE A 151 -3.36 -3.02 -2.95
C ILE A 151 -2.87 -1.97 -1.97
N SER A 152 -3.48 -0.79 -2.02
CA SER A 152 -3.20 0.31 -1.08
C SER A 152 -4.46 0.72 -0.31
N LYS A 153 -4.33 0.95 1.01
CA LYS A 153 -5.40 1.49 1.88
C LYS A 153 -5.61 3.00 1.70
N THR A 154 -4.57 3.69 1.24
CA THR A 154 -4.55 5.14 1.03
C THR A 154 -4.07 5.45 -0.38
N SER A 155 -4.49 6.58 -0.92
CA SER A 155 -4.02 7.04 -2.22
C SER A 155 -4.11 8.55 -2.32
N SER A 156 -3.02 9.17 -2.78
CA SER A 156 -2.95 10.60 -3.12
C SER A 156 -3.22 10.87 -4.60
N ALA A 157 -3.45 9.83 -5.42
CA ALA A 157 -3.73 9.99 -6.84
C ALA A 157 -5.00 10.82 -7.05
N ARG A 158 -4.93 11.78 -7.97
CA ARG A 158 -6.00 12.75 -8.28
C ARG A 158 -6.49 12.67 -9.73
N LYS A 159 -5.98 11.71 -10.49
CA LYS A 159 -6.03 11.71 -11.95
C LYS A 159 -7.45 11.56 -12.51
N GLN A 160 -8.38 10.94 -11.78
CA GLN A 160 -9.75 10.79 -12.25
C GLN A 160 -10.55 12.08 -12.11
N PHE A 161 -10.29 12.90 -11.09
CA PHE A 161 -11.04 14.12 -10.83
C PHE A 161 -10.22 15.43 -10.92
N GLU A 162 -8.93 15.35 -11.30
CA GLU A 162 -8.02 16.51 -11.42
C GLU A 162 -8.59 17.60 -12.32
N LYS A 163 -9.17 17.20 -13.47
CA LYS A 163 -9.80 18.14 -14.42
C LYS A 163 -11.05 18.83 -13.88
N LEU A 164 -11.67 18.26 -12.84
CA LEU A 164 -12.82 18.85 -12.14
C LEU A 164 -12.38 19.76 -10.99
N GLY A 165 -11.07 19.99 -10.82
CA GLY A 165 -10.52 20.80 -9.73
C GLY A 165 -10.54 20.07 -8.39
N SER A 166 -10.41 18.74 -8.39
CA SER A 166 -10.25 17.97 -7.16
C SER A 166 -9.07 18.51 -6.35
N ILE A 167 -9.15 18.45 -5.02
CA ILE A 167 -8.12 18.93 -4.08
C ILE A 167 -7.56 17.80 -3.21
N ALA A 168 -8.34 16.73 -3.04
CA ALA A 168 -7.99 15.51 -2.33
C ALA A 168 -7.82 14.36 -3.33
N GLY A 169 -7.25 13.23 -2.91
CA GLY A 169 -7.14 12.04 -3.76
C GLY A 169 -8.50 11.48 -4.19
N ASP A 170 -8.56 10.80 -5.34
CA ASP A 170 -9.80 10.28 -5.92
C ASP A 170 -10.53 9.33 -4.94
N ILE A 171 -9.78 8.55 -4.16
CA ILE A 171 -10.30 7.66 -3.10
C ILE A 171 -11.17 8.40 -2.08
N PHE A 172 -10.86 9.66 -1.79
CA PHE A 172 -11.61 10.48 -0.85
C PHE A 172 -13.02 10.74 -1.37
N TYR A 173 -13.13 11.13 -2.65
CA TYR A 173 -14.43 11.43 -3.27
C TYR A 173 -15.29 10.17 -3.44
N TYR A 174 -14.70 9.05 -3.88
CA TYR A 174 -15.43 7.77 -3.91
C TYR A 174 -15.93 7.37 -2.52
N ASN A 175 -15.14 7.56 -1.47
CA ASN A 175 -15.55 7.21 -0.11
C ASN A 175 -16.72 8.07 0.41
N HIS A 176 -16.82 9.33 -0.04
CA HIS A 176 -17.94 10.22 0.28
C HIS A 176 -19.17 9.90 -0.56
N ALA A 177 -18.98 9.60 -1.84
CA ALA A 177 -20.05 9.43 -2.79
C ALA A 177 -20.85 8.14 -2.56
N ILE A 178 -20.20 7.06 -2.11
CA ILE A 178 -20.74 5.70 -2.22
C ILE A 178 -20.45 4.91 -0.95
N LYS A 179 -21.43 4.09 -0.54
CA LYS A 179 -21.32 3.21 0.63
C LYS A 179 -21.42 1.71 0.32
N THR A 180 -21.85 1.35 -0.89
CA THR A 180 -22.09 -0.01 -1.35
C THR A 180 -20.84 -0.67 -1.96
N PRO A 181 -20.78 -2.01 -2.00
CA PRO A 181 -19.75 -2.75 -2.72
C PRO A 181 -19.69 -2.42 -4.21
N GLY A 182 -18.50 -2.58 -4.79
CA GLY A 182 -18.28 -2.33 -6.20
C GLY A 182 -16.89 -1.78 -6.46
N PHE A 183 -16.72 -1.16 -7.62
CA PHE A 183 -15.45 -0.55 -8.01
C PHE A 183 -15.66 0.63 -8.95
N SER A 184 -14.71 1.56 -8.98
CA SER A 184 -14.67 2.61 -9.99
C SER A 184 -14.40 2.04 -11.37
N LYS A 185 -14.79 2.75 -12.43
CA LYS A 185 -14.28 2.50 -13.78
C LYS A 185 -12.76 2.38 -13.77
N ILE A 186 -12.27 1.51 -14.66
CA ILE A 186 -10.84 1.27 -14.83
C ILE A 186 -10.20 2.55 -15.37
N PHE A 187 -9.24 3.08 -14.64
CA PHE A 187 -8.43 4.20 -15.10
C PHE A 187 -7.06 3.69 -15.55
N VAL A 188 -6.63 4.10 -16.74
CA VAL A 188 -5.32 3.75 -17.31
C VAL A 188 -4.38 4.95 -17.17
N ASP A 189 -3.32 4.78 -16.41
CA ASP A 189 -2.26 5.78 -16.25
C ASP A 189 -1.05 5.43 -17.12
N THR A 190 -0.75 6.31 -18.09
CA THR A 190 0.38 6.20 -19.00
C THR A 190 1.52 7.18 -18.67
N SER A 191 1.43 7.91 -17.55
CA SER A 191 2.36 8.98 -17.20
C SER A 191 3.74 8.50 -16.72
N LEU A 192 3.88 7.22 -16.38
CA LEU A 192 5.12 6.60 -15.89
C LEU A 192 6.16 6.29 -16.98
N GLY A 193 5.84 6.57 -18.24
CA GLY A 193 6.73 6.37 -19.39
C GLY A 193 6.53 5.03 -20.12
N PRO A 194 7.32 4.80 -21.20
CA PRO A 194 7.14 3.64 -22.07
C PRO A 194 7.24 2.30 -21.34
N GLY A 195 6.25 1.42 -21.54
CA GLY A 195 6.22 0.09 -20.94
C GLY A 195 5.78 0.01 -19.47
N LYS A 196 5.53 1.15 -18.82
CA LYS A 196 5.09 1.25 -17.41
C LYS A 196 3.64 1.74 -17.31
N ILE A 197 2.75 1.14 -18.08
CA ILE A 197 1.32 1.50 -18.05
C ILE A 197 0.69 0.81 -16.84
N VAL A 198 -0.03 1.56 -16.01
CA VAL A 198 -0.69 1.04 -14.81
C VAL A 198 -2.18 1.29 -14.93
N SER A 199 -2.99 0.24 -14.83
CA SER A 199 -4.43 0.37 -14.67
C SER A 199 -4.80 0.27 -13.20
N TYR A 200 -5.77 1.06 -12.75
CA TYR A 200 -6.24 0.94 -11.39
C TYR A 200 -7.73 1.21 -11.23
N VAL A 201 -8.27 0.66 -10.15
CA VAL A 201 -9.63 0.90 -9.67
C VAL A 201 -9.60 1.22 -8.18
N TYR A 202 -10.61 1.95 -7.71
CA TYR A 202 -10.95 2.01 -6.29
C TYR A 202 -12.07 1.01 -6.04
N ALA A 203 -11.92 0.12 -5.08
CA ALA A 203 -12.87 -0.95 -4.82
C ALA A 203 -13.35 -0.98 -3.37
N ARG A 204 -14.60 -1.41 -3.18
CA ARG A 204 -15.20 -1.70 -1.88
C ARG A 204 -15.69 -3.14 -1.88
N LEU A 205 -15.22 -3.94 -0.93
CA LEU A 205 -15.57 -5.37 -0.84
C LEU A 205 -16.90 -5.60 -0.12
N ARG A 206 -17.27 -4.73 0.83
CA ARG A 206 -18.50 -4.86 1.64
C ARG A 206 -19.07 -3.47 1.99
N ASP A 207 -20.38 -3.40 2.25
CA ASP A 207 -21.03 -2.18 2.70
C ASP A 207 -20.26 -1.49 3.83
N SER A 208 -20.09 -0.17 3.68
CA SER A 208 -19.48 0.70 4.68
C SER A 208 -18.07 0.33 5.15
N THR A 209 -17.36 -0.57 4.46
CA THR A 209 -15.91 -0.78 4.70
C THR A 209 -15.09 0.29 3.99
N PRO A 210 -13.82 0.51 4.41
CA PRO A 210 -12.89 1.36 3.68
C PRO A 210 -12.74 0.94 2.22
N LEU A 211 -12.40 1.91 1.37
CA LEU A 211 -11.98 1.65 -0.01
C LEU A 211 -10.52 1.21 -0.03
N ILE A 212 -10.21 0.36 -1.01
CA ILE A 212 -8.85 0.01 -1.38
C ILE A 212 -8.59 0.47 -2.82
N LYS A 213 -7.37 0.87 -3.13
CA LYS A 213 -6.92 1.02 -4.52
C LYS A 213 -6.28 -0.28 -4.97
N ILE A 214 -6.73 -0.81 -6.10
CA ILE A 214 -6.14 -2.00 -6.74
C ILE A 214 -5.45 -1.54 -8.01
N GLU A 215 -4.17 -1.83 -8.15
CA GLU A 215 -3.37 -1.50 -9.33
C GLU A 215 -2.86 -2.76 -10.04
N LEU A 216 -2.91 -2.72 -11.36
CA LEU A 216 -2.51 -3.79 -12.27
C LEU A 216 -1.55 -3.24 -13.32
N LEU A 217 -0.65 -4.08 -13.80
CA LEU A 217 0.27 -3.73 -14.87
C LEU A 217 -0.39 -3.92 -16.24
N GLY A 218 -0.38 -2.87 -17.05
CA GLY A 218 -0.92 -2.86 -18.41
C GLY A 218 -2.18 -2.01 -18.56
N SER A 219 -2.72 -1.95 -19.78
CA SER A 219 -3.91 -1.18 -20.15
C SER A 219 -5.12 -2.04 -20.51
N ASN A 220 -4.93 -3.35 -20.73
CA ASN A 220 -5.91 -4.20 -21.39
C ASN A 220 -6.76 -4.99 -20.38
N HIS A 221 -7.15 -4.34 -19.28
CA HIS A 221 -7.96 -4.95 -18.24
C HIS A 221 -9.45 -4.69 -18.49
N MET A 222 -10.27 -5.70 -18.21
CA MET A 222 -11.72 -5.65 -18.41
C MET A 222 -12.47 -5.70 -17.08
N GLU A 223 -13.70 -5.17 -17.05
CA GLU A 223 -14.51 -5.20 -15.82
C GLU A 223 -14.72 -6.60 -15.25
N ASN A 224 -14.85 -7.63 -16.12
CA ASN A 224 -15.01 -9.01 -15.67
C ASN A 224 -13.76 -9.55 -14.95
N GLU A 225 -12.56 -9.10 -15.35
CA GLU A 225 -11.32 -9.43 -14.65
C GLU A 225 -11.32 -8.81 -13.25
N ILE A 226 -11.73 -7.54 -13.13
CA ILE A 226 -11.86 -6.86 -11.84
C ILE A 226 -12.88 -7.59 -10.95
N LYS A 227 -14.06 -7.95 -11.47
CA LYS A 227 -15.07 -8.71 -10.72
C LYS A 227 -14.50 -10.02 -10.17
N LEU A 228 -13.78 -10.79 -11.00
CA LEU A 228 -13.13 -12.03 -10.58
C LEU A 228 -12.07 -11.79 -9.49
N LEU A 229 -11.28 -10.72 -9.60
CA LEU A 229 -10.32 -10.33 -8.55
C LEU A 229 -11.03 -10.03 -7.23
N LEU A 230 -12.11 -9.24 -7.27
CA LEU A 230 -12.89 -8.92 -6.08
C LEU A 230 -13.50 -10.17 -5.44
N ASP A 231 -13.97 -11.13 -6.25
CA ASP A 231 -14.54 -12.39 -5.76
C ASP A 231 -13.51 -13.22 -5.00
N MET A 232 -12.29 -13.34 -5.55
CA MET A 232 -11.18 -14.05 -4.90
C MET A 232 -10.77 -13.37 -3.59
N ILE A 233 -10.58 -12.04 -3.63
CA ILE A 233 -10.11 -11.27 -2.48
C ILE A 233 -11.14 -11.26 -1.34
N THR A 234 -12.43 -11.23 -1.65
CA THR A 234 -13.51 -11.07 -0.65
C THR A 234 -13.61 -12.24 0.30
N LYS A 235 -13.35 -13.48 -0.14
CA LYS A 235 -13.45 -14.68 0.72
C LYS A 235 -12.56 -14.57 1.96
N ASN A 236 -11.31 -14.13 1.78
CA ASN A 236 -10.29 -14.06 2.82
C ASN A 236 -10.04 -12.62 3.28
N SER A 237 -11.01 -11.71 3.15
CA SER A 237 -10.87 -10.32 3.59
C SER A 237 -11.49 -10.09 4.97
N VAL A 238 -10.80 -9.32 5.81
CA VAL A 238 -11.27 -8.90 7.14
C VAL A 238 -11.38 -7.38 7.16
N GLY A 239 -12.56 -6.85 7.48
CA GLY A 239 -12.79 -5.40 7.50
C GLY A 239 -12.66 -4.70 6.14
N GLY A 240 -12.82 -5.44 5.04
CA GLY A 240 -12.66 -4.91 3.67
C GLY A 240 -11.22 -4.90 3.15
N TYR A 241 -10.30 -5.60 3.81
CA TYR A 241 -8.90 -5.70 3.40
C TYR A 241 -8.43 -7.17 3.41
N PRO A 242 -7.60 -7.62 2.44
CA PRO A 242 -7.14 -9.01 2.36
C PRO A 242 -6.39 -9.44 3.62
N TYR A 243 -6.76 -10.60 4.18
CA TYR A 243 -6.14 -11.10 5.41
C TYR A 243 -4.67 -11.50 5.21
N SER A 244 -4.30 -12.04 4.04
CA SER A 244 -2.91 -12.34 3.72
C SER A 244 -1.99 -11.12 3.78
N LEU A 245 -2.46 -9.94 3.34
CA LEU A 245 -1.71 -8.68 3.49
C LEU A 245 -1.62 -8.24 4.94
N LYS A 246 -2.68 -8.44 5.74
CA LYS A 246 -2.61 -8.20 7.19
C LYS A 246 -1.57 -9.12 7.85
N LEU A 247 -1.53 -10.39 7.48
CA LEU A 247 -0.53 -11.33 7.97
C LEU A 247 0.88 -10.92 7.55
N ALA A 248 1.08 -10.53 6.29
CA ALA A 248 2.39 -10.09 5.80
C ALA A 248 2.90 -8.90 6.63
N HIS A 249 2.05 -7.89 6.83
CA HIS A 249 2.35 -6.71 7.63
C HIS A 249 2.76 -7.05 9.07
N GLU A 250 1.98 -7.89 9.76
CA GLU A 250 2.30 -8.25 11.15
C GLU A 250 3.58 -9.09 11.25
N ASN A 251 3.88 -9.93 10.26
CA ASN A 251 5.09 -10.77 10.26
C ASN A 251 6.36 -9.99 9.89
N CYS A 252 6.28 -8.94 9.06
CA CYS A 252 7.46 -8.15 8.69
C CYS A 252 7.73 -6.96 9.63
N LYS A 253 6.78 -6.57 10.49
CA LYS A 253 6.86 -5.36 11.31
C LYS A 253 8.05 -5.38 12.27
N ILE A 254 8.92 -4.36 12.16
CA ILE A 254 10.06 -4.16 13.06
C ILE A 254 9.78 -2.95 13.96
N THR A 255 9.57 -3.17 15.25
CA THR A 255 9.27 -2.08 16.20
C THR A 255 10.54 -1.50 16.84
N SER A 256 10.42 -0.32 17.46
CA SER A 256 11.52 0.25 18.27
C SER A 256 11.87 -0.62 19.48
N VAL A 257 10.94 -1.44 19.97
CA VAL A 257 11.20 -2.41 21.04
C VAL A 257 12.08 -3.54 20.54
N ASP A 258 11.86 -4.01 19.30
CA ASP A 258 12.70 -5.04 18.67
C ASP A 258 14.11 -4.51 18.43
N LEU A 259 14.24 -3.26 17.97
CA LEU A 259 15.55 -2.60 17.87
C LEU A 259 16.23 -2.52 19.24
N ALA A 260 15.53 -2.08 20.30
CA ALA A 260 16.11 -2.00 21.64
C ALA A 260 16.61 -3.38 22.13
N ARG A 261 15.88 -4.46 21.84
CA ARG A 261 16.34 -5.83 22.11
C ARG A 261 17.62 -6.17 21.33
N LEU A 262 17.69 -5.82 20.05
CA LEU A 262 18.91 -6.00 19.25
C LEU A 262 20.09 -5.19 19.79
N VAL A 263 19.87 -3.95 20.23
CA VAL A 263 20.87 -3.12 20.91
C VAL A 263 21.42 -3.86 22.13
N SER A 264 20.54 -4.42 22.97
CA SER A 264 20.95 -5.21 24.14
C SER A 264 21.71 -6.48 23.75
N LEU A 265 21.25 -7.22 22.73
CA LEU A 265 21.90 -8.44 22.25
C LEU A 265 23.29 -8.19 21.68
N TYR A 266 23.49 -7.05 21.00
CA TYR A 266 24.79 -6.63 20.49
C TYR A 266 25.69 -5.97 21.55
N GLY A 267 25.21 -5.77 22.78
CA GLY A 267 25.97 -5.09 23.82
C GLY A 267 26.17 -3.59 23.56
N LEU A 268 25.37 -2.97 22.67
CA LEU A 268 25.47 -1.56 22.29
C LEU A 268 24.79 -0.60 23.28
N GLY A 269 24.18 -1.12 24.35
CA GLY A 269 23.47 -0.31 25.35
C GLY A 269 24.35 0.70 26.08
N ASN A 270 25.66 0.43 26.16
CA ASN A 270 26.63 1.31 26.83
C ASN A 270 27.26 2.36 25.89
N GLU A 271 26.90 2.35 24.60
CA GLU A 271 27.44 3.31 23.62
C GLU A 271 26.82 4.70 23.80
N ILE A 272 27.63 5.75 23.65
CA ILE A 272 27.21 7.13 23.85
C ILE A 272 26.13 7.50 22.81
N GLY A 273 25.03 8.08 23.27
CA GLY A 273 23.87 8.44 22.42
C GLY A 273 22.74 7.40 22.43
N SER A 274 22.90 6.28 23.13
CA SER A 274 21.83 5.33 23.49
C SER A 274 20.86 5.96 24.50
N ARG A 275 20.12 7.00 24.10
CA ARG A 275 18.98 7.63 24.81
C ARG A 275 18.90 7.49 26.35
N GLU A 276 19.98 7.79 27.06
CA GLU A 276 19.98 8.05 28.51
C GLU A 276 20.65 9.38 28.88
N VAL A 277 20.66 10.34 27.96
CA VAL A 277 21.01 11.73 28.31
C VAL A 277 19.85 12.60 27.85
N LEU A 278 18.83 12.68 28.69
CA LEU A 278 17.77 13.70 28.82
C LEU A 278 16.53 13.05 29.47
N ASN A 279 16.66 12.65 30.74
CA ASN A 279 15.56 12.64 31.70
C ASN A 279 15.87 13.72 32.74
#